data_AF-A0AA42NWN9-F1
#
_entry.id   AF-A0AA42NWN9-F1
#
_cell.length_a   1.000
_cell.length_b   1.000
_cell.length_c   1.000
_cell.angle_alpha   90.00
_cell.angle_beta   90.00
_cell.angle_gamma   90.00
#
_symmetry.space_group_name_H-M   'P 1'
#
loop_
_entity.id
_entity.type
_entity.pdbx_description
1 polymer ?
#
loop_
_entity_poly.entity_id
_entity_poly.type
_entity_poly.pdbx_seq_one_letter_code
_entity_poly.pdbx_strand_id
1 'polypeptide(L)'
;MGIFDEIMAKEKDYIQIIEIVEKIAEIEGSIYKALMTLMHFRIDEKIPCYQKNDYFEFVDIDNDNVSTFSANELLWHLFQEYMKNGGINTEIKKLLDSEKEEFKEYFWLKSDLYDLELIKKLGVLEDFSDNQDLLETISFDDFVKESDENLKKIDVLYPTINYAEPHLRSLYLATLFSEIEAACLISGDDPIKMKALIDSGDLNYNWHYSVHAQVVKTIERAILSKGLQLEHNLITRQSLQQFLLSNGQTIQGFNTDIALGLLDQTRYGNLTIGHASPEHYQQKNKELSEKIEQLEKAYQELKSIQSINRSNLDIPDDLKGLELKNQLAKDRNGMARIIAKHLWSLPEHQQTLPKDMVKHVTGRMEHFCKEDEIPKDITSMKKIIALVVPEHLKNKKGRPPKKSIT
;
A
#
# COMPACT_ATOMS: atom_id res chain seq x y z
N MET A 1 22.35 -5.44 -60.15
CA MET A 1 21.80 -4.39 -59.27
C MET A 1 22.98 -3.55 -58.81
N GLY A 2 22.86 -2.24 -58.82
CA GLY A 2 23.92 -1.38 -58.27
C GLY A 2 23.91 -1.44 -56.74
N ILE A 3 25.02 -1.07 -56.09
CA ILE A 3 25.13 -0.99 -54.62
C ILE A 3 24.01 -0.10 -54.04
N PHE A 4 23.61 0.96 -54.74
CA PHE A 4 22.47 1.80 -54.37
C PHE A 4 21.12 1.07 -54.41
N ASP A 5 20.90 0.16 -55.38
CA ASP A 5 19.65 -0.61 -55.45
C ASP A 5 19.56 -1.60 -54.29
N GLU A 6 20.68 -2.16 -53.85
CA GLU A 6 20.75 -3.09 -52.72
C GLU A 6 20.54 -2.37 -51.37
N ILE A 7 21.09 -1.16 -51.20
CA ILE A 7 20.85 -0.31 -50.01
C ILE A 7 19.38 0.10 -49.94
N MET A 8 18.81 0.58 -51.06
CA MET A 8 17.40 0.97 -51.13
C MET A 8 16.45 -0.21 -50.97
N ALA A 9 16.88 -1.44 -51.30
CA ALA A 9 16.09 -2.65 -51.05
C ALA A 9 16.06 -2.99 -49.56
N LYS A 10 17.20 -2.92 -48.85
CA LYS A 10 17.26 -3.17 -47.41
C LYS A 10 16.47 -2.14 -46.60
N GLU A 11 16.51 -0.87 -46.98
CA GLU A 11 15.77 0.19 -46.28
C GLU A 11 14.24 -0.02 -46.30
N LYS A 12 13.70 -0.76 -47.27
CA LYS A 12 12.26 -1.08 -47.33
C LYS A 12 11.79 -2.00 -46.21
N ASP A 13 12.70 -2.77 -45.62
CA ASP A 13 12.38 -3.71 -44.54
C ASP A 13 12.30 -3.01 -43.18
N TYR A 14 12.72 -1.75 -43.10
CA TYR A 14 12.72 -0.94 -41.89
C TYR A 14 11.63 0.14 -41.96
N ILE A 15 11.19 0.59 -40.79
CA ILE A 15 10.29 1.72 -40.63
C ILE A 15 10.80 2.63 -39.52
N GLN A 16 10.71 3.94 -39.72
CA GLN A 16 11.17 4.89 -38.72
C GLN A 16 10.30 4.82 -37.48
N ILE A 17 10.92 4.93 -36.30
CA ILE A 17 10.20 4.92 -35.02
C ILE A 17 9.20 6.07 -34.96
N ILE A 18 9.60 7.26 -35.41
CA ILE A 18 8.74 8.44 -35.42
C ILE A 18 7.46 8.24 -36.26
N GLU A 19 7.56 7.51 -37.37
CA GLU A 19 6.40 7.22 -38.23
C GLU A 19 5.40 6.29 -37.52
N ILE A 20 5.91 5.29 -36.79
CA ILE A 20 5.06 4.40 -35.99
C ILE A 20 4.40 5.15 -34.83
N VAL A 21 5.16 5.99 -34.13
CA VAL A 21 4.65 6.80 -33.01
C VAL A 21 3.54 7.74 -33.48
N GLU A 22 3.72 8.44 -34.60
CA GLU A 22 2.69 9.31 -35.17
C GLU A 22 1.44 8.54 -35.60
N LYS A 23 1.61 7.38 -36.25
CA LYS A 23 0.46 6.54 -36.65
C LYS A 23 -0.34 6.01 -35.46
N ILE A 24 0.35 5.55 -34.41
CA ILE A 24 -0.32 5.13 -33.18
C ILE A 24 -1.01 6.34 -32.54
N ALA A 25 -0.40 7.53 -32.58
CA ALA A 25 -1.01 8.74 -32.05
C ALA A 25 -2.25 9.19 -32.82
N GLU A 26 -2.31 8.94 -34.13
CA GLU A 26 -3.51 9.18 -34.92
C GLU A 26 -4.71 8.37 -34.42
N ILE A 27 -4.46 7.10 -34.05
CA ILE A 27 -5.44 6.15 -33.52
C ILE A 27 -5.78 6.46 -32.05
N GLU A 28 -4.77 6.59 -31.19
CA GLU A 28 -4.92 6.76 -29.74
C GLU A 28 -5.34 8.19 -29.33
N GLY A 29 -5.20 9.14 -30.25
CA GLY A 29 -5.58 10.53 -30.07
C GLY A 29 -4.43 11.47 -29.70
N SER A 30 -3.28 10.96 -29.25
CA SER A 30 -2.08 11.77 -29.02
C SER A 30 -0.77 10.98 -28.93
N ILE A 31 0.36 11.67 -29.15
CA ILE A 31 1.72 11.15 -29.03
C ILE A 31 1.99 10.64 -27.61
N TYR A 32 1.50 11.35 -26.60
CA TYR A 32 1.61 10.90 -25.21
C TYR A 32 0.98 9.51 -25.01
N LYS A 33 -0.22 9.31 -25.53
CA LYS A 33 -0.92 8.01 -25.45
C LYS A 33 -0.22 6.95 -26.29
N ALA A 34 0.25 7.30 -27.48
CA ALA A 34 1.02 6.40 -28.32
C ALA A 34 2.28 5.87 -27.62
N LEU A 35 3.05 6.76 -27.00
CA LEU A 35 4.25 6.40 -26.24
C LEU A 35 3.91 5.55 -25.01
N MET A 36 2.86 5.91 -24.27
CA MET A 36 2.36 5.10 -23.15
C MET A 36 1.99 3.68 -23.58
N THR A 37 1.32 3.54 -24.73
CA THR A 37 0.96 2.24 -25.30
C THR A 37 2.23 1.45 -25.65
N LEU A 38 3.17 2.04 -26.40
CA LEU A 38 4.44 1.40 -26.76
C LEU A 38 5.23 0.91 -25.54
N MET A 39 5.34 1.75 -24.51
CA MET A 39 6.01 1.43 -23.25
C MET A 39 5.28 0.37 -22.42
N HIS A 40 3.95 0.43 -22.34
CA HIS A 40 3.16 -0.56 -21.61
C HIS A 40 3.37 -1.98 -22.18
N PHE A 41 3.45 -2.08 -23.50
CA PHE A 41 3.69 -3.35 -24.18
C PHE A 41 5.17 -3.77 -24.19
N ARG A 42 6.06 -2.95 -23.60
CA ARG A 42 7.51 -3.14 -23.53
C ARG A 42 8.10 -3.43 -24.92
N ILE A 43 7.74 -2.60 -25.91
CA ILE A 43 8.23 -2.77 -27.28
C ILE A 43 9.76 -2.71 -27.32
N ASP A 44 10.36 -1.85 -26.50
CA ASP A 44 11.80 -1.70 -26.32
C ASP A 44 12.51 -3.00 -25.91
N GLU A 45 11.81 -3.94 -25.28
CA GLU A 45 12.40 -5.23 -24.90
C GLU A 45 12.06 -6.36 -25.87
N LYS A 46 11.06 -6.15 -26.71
CA LYS A 46 10.55 -7.17 -27.63
C LYS A 46 11.08 -7.02 -29.04
N ILE A 47 11.44 -5.79 -29.44
CA ILE A 47 11.91 -5.47 -30.77
C ILE A 47 13.21 -4.70 -30.65
N PRO A 48 14.30 -5.19 -31.28
CA PRO A 48 15.54 -4.44 -31.37
C PRO A 48 15.35 -3.12 -32.14
N CYS A 49 15.94 -2.06 -31.63
CA CYS A 49 16.03 -0.78 -32.31
C CYS A 49 17.30 -0.72 -33.16
N TYR A 50 17.19 -0.11 -34.33
CA TYR A 50 18.30 0.04 -35.26
C TYR A 50 18.58 1.50 -35.53
N GLN A 51 19.86 1.89 -35.53
CA GLN A 51 20.30 3.20 -36.00
C GLN A 51 20.93 3.05 -37.39
N LYS A 52 20.50 3.91 -38.31
CA LYS A 52 21.09 4.02 -39.65
C LYS A 52 22.34 4.90 -39.59
N ASN A 53 23.49 4.33 -39.88
CA ASN A 53 24.76 5.07 -39.89
C ASN A 53 25.01 5.82 -41.22
N ASP A 54 26.09 6.60 -41.28
CA ASP A 54 26.52 7.35 -42.48
C ASP A 54 26.83 6.45 -43.69
N TYR A 55 27.00 5.15 -43.48
CA TYR A 55 27.23 4.13 -44.51
C TYR A 55 25.93 3.43 -44.94
N PHE A 56 24.77 3.92 -44.50
CA PHE A 56 23.44 3.34 -44.76
C PHE A 56 23.25 1.93 -44.21
N GLU A 57 24.04 1.54 -43.20
CA GLU A 57 23.89 0.27 -42.50
C GLU A 57 23.02 0.48 -41.25
N PHE A 58 22.16 -0.49 -40.96
CA PHE A 58 21.31 -0.53 -39.78
C PHE A 58 22.03 -1.33 -38.70
N VAL A 59 22.46 -0.64 -37.65
CA VAL A 59 23.18 -1.24 -36.51
C VAL A 59 22.20 -1.42 -35.37
N ASP A 60 22.15 -2.61 -34.78
CA ASP A 60 21.33 -2.90 -33.60
C ASP A 60 21.91 -2.16 -32.39
N ILE A 61 21.18 -1.16 -31.92
CA ILE A 61 21.68 -0.28 -30.88
C ILE A 61 21.45 -0.80 -29.48
N ASP A 62 20.54 -1.77 -29.32
CA ASP A 62 20.28 -2.40 -28.02
C ASP A 62 21.33 -3.47 -27.70
N ASN A 63 22.01 -4.01 -28.73
CA ASN A 63 23.07 -5.00 -28.57
C ASN A 63 24.50 -4.47 -28.76
N ASP A 64 24.74 -3.47 -29.60
CA ASP A 64 26.13 -3.12 -30.00
C ASP A 64 26.79 -1.94 -29.24
N ASN A 65 26.15 -1.30 -28.25
CA ASN A 65 26.76 -0.22 -27.43
C ASN A 65 27.32 0.99 -28.22
N VAL A 66 26.97 1.16 -29.51
CA VAL A 66 27.55 2.19 -30.39
C VAL A 66 26.73 3.48 -30.42
N SER A 67 25.48 3.45 -29.95
CA SER A 67 24.54 4.58 -30.10
C SER A 67 24.51 5.54 -28.90
N THR A 68 23.93 6.70 -29.14
CA THR A 68 23.63 7.71 -28.11
C THR A 68 22.43 7.33 -27.24
N PHE A 69 21.54 6.47 -27.75
CA PHE A 69 20.30 6.05 -27.08
C PHE A 69 20.02 4.57 -27.34
N SER A 70 19.56 3.85 -26.32
CA SER A 70 18.82 2.59 -26.45
C SER A 70 17.38 2.84 -26.89
N ALA A 71 16.66 1.80 -27.35
CA ALA A 71 15.25 1.88 -27.71
C ALA A 71 14.39 2.49 -26.59
N ASN A 72 14.65 2.06 -25.35
CA ASN A 72 13.94 2.54 -24.16
C ASN A 72 14.24 4.02 -23.89
N GLU A 73 15.52 4.42 -23.93
CA GLU A 73 15.90 5.82 -23.71
C GLU A 73 15.29 6.76 -24.74
N LEU A 74 15.17 6.31 -25.99
CA LEU A 74 14.55 7.05 -27.07
C LEU A 74 13.05 7.28 -26.81
N LEU A 75 12.32 6.21 -26.49
CA LEU A 75 10.89 6.30 -26.15
C LEU A 75 10.66 7.12 -24.88
N TRP A 76 11.53 6.98 -23.88
CA TRP A 76 11.44 7.75 -22.64
C TRP A 76 11.75 9.23 -22.84
N HIS A 77 12.72 9.56 -23.70
CA HIS A 77 13.04 10.93 -24.06
C HIS A 77 11.82 11.62 -24.68
N LEU A 78 11.22 10.99 -25.68
CA LEU A 78 9.97 11.44 -26.29
C LEU A 78 8.85 11.54 -25.24
N PHE A 79 8.72 10.55 -24.36
CA PHE A 79 7.67 10.55 -23.34
C PHE A 79 7.79 11.75 -22.39
N GLN A 80 9.01 12.09 -21.96
CA GLN A 80 9.26 13.22 -21.06
C GLN A 80 8.93 14.57 -21.71
N GLU A 81 9.26 14.74 -23.00
CA GLU A 81 8.88 15.92 -23.79
C GLU A 81 7.35 16.09 -23.80
N TYR A 82 6.61 15.03 -24.14
CA TYR A 82 5.15 15.09 -24.26
C TYR A 82 4.41 15.09 -22.92
N MET A 83 5.02 14.59 -21.85
CA MET A 83 4.52 14.77 -20.48
C MET A 83 4.55 16.26 -20.09
N LYS A 84 5.64 16.96 -20.38
CA LYS A 84 5.78 18.40 -20.08
C LYS A 84 4.80 19.26 -20.89
N ASN A 85 4.44 18.81 -22.09
CA ASN A 85 3.51 19.50 -22.99
C ASN A 85 2.02 19.25 -22.69
N GLY A 86 1.67 18.74 -21.50
CA GLY A 86 0.29 18.57 -21.03
C GLY A 86 -0.14 17.12 -20.78
N GLY A 87 0.75 16.15 -21.03
CA GLY A 87 0.56 14.73 -20.74
C GLY A 87 -0.73 14.13 -21.32
N ILE A 88 -1.55 13.55 -20.45
CA ILE A 88 -2.75 12.79 -20.84
C ILE A 88 -3.83 13.64 -21.53
N ASN A 89 -3.82 14.95 -21.29
CA ASN A 89 -4.80 15.88 -21.85
C ASN A 89 -4.35 16.45 -23.20
N THR A 90 -3.18 16.03 -23.71
CA THR A 90 -2.70 16.49 -25.03
C THR A 90 -3.46 15.79 -26.14
N GLU A 91 -3.74 16.54 -27.20
CA GLU A 91 -4.27 16.05 -28.48
C GLU A 91 -3.22 16.18 -29.61
N ILE A 92 -1.94 16.34 -29.24
CA ILE A 92 -0.86 16.47 -30.23
C ILE A 92 -0.65 15.09 -30.85
N LYS A 93 -0.87 14.98 -32.16
CA LYS A 93 -0.77 13.71 -32.92
C LYS A 93 0.50 13.61 -33.78
N LYS A 94 1.24 14.70 -33.90
CA LYS A 94 2.44 14.78 -34.73
C LYS A 94 3.62 15.31 -33.92
N LEU A 95 4.79 14.74 -34.19
CA LEU A 95 6.05 15.18 -33.62
C LEU A 95 6.44 16.55 -34.19
N LEU A 96 7.15 17.33 -33.39
CA LEU A 96 7.76 18.60 -33.81
C LEU A 96 8.91 18.32 -34.77
N ASP A 97 9.17 19.23 -35.71
CA ASP A 97 10.24 19.05 -36.70
C ASP A 97 11.63 18.87 -36.06
N SER A 98 11.88 19.51 -34.92
CA SER A 98 13.12 19.34 -34.16
C SER A 98 13.28 17.91 -33.62
N GLU A 99 12.19 17.31 -33.15
CA GLU A 99 12.18 15.94 -32.64
C GLU A 99 12.32 14.94 -33.79
N LYS A 100 11.67 15.22 -34.94
CA LYS A 100 11.83 14.42 -36.16
C LYS A 100 13.29 14.38 -36.61
N GLU A 101 13.97 15.50 -36.59
CA GLU A 101 15.39 15.57 -36.96
C GLU A 101 16.30 14.82 -35.97
N GLU A 102 15.98 14.83 -34.68
CA GLU A 102 16.72 14.11 -33.65
C GLU A 102 16.56 12.59 -33.77
N PHE A 103 15.36 12.13 -34.13
CA PHE A 103 15.03 10.70 -34.17
C PHE A 103 14.96 10.08 -35.58
N LYS A 104 15.29 10.83 -36.64
CA LYS A 104 15.22 10.38 -38.05
C LYS A 104 16.09 9.15 -38.36
N GLU A 105 17.12 8.91 -37.56
CA GLU A 105 18.08 7.83 -37.77
C GLU A 105 17.67 6.52 -37.12
N TYR A 106 16.54 6.47 -36.39
CA TYR A 106 16.14 5.30 -35.62
C TYR A 106 14.95 4.57 -36.23
N PHE A 107 15.09 3.26 -36.32
CA PHE A 107 14.23 2.38 -37.08
C PHE A 107 13.91 1.09 -36.32
N TRP A 108 12.77 0.51 -36.65
CA TRP A 108 12.42 -0.87 -36.34
C TRP A 108 12.34 -1.71 -37.60
N LEU A 109 12.61 -2.99 -37.48
CA LEU A 109 12.35 -3.95 -38.55
C LEU A 109 10.84 -4.18 -38.66
N LYS A 110 10.29 -4.06 -39.88
CA LYS A 110 8.85 -4.20 -40.11
C LYS A 110 8.33 -5.57 -39.70
N SER A 111 9.08 -6.64 -40.00
CA SER A 111 8.68 -8.02 -39.65
C SER A 111 8.42 -8.18 -38.15
N ASP A 112 9.29 -7.60 -37.32
CA ASP A 112 9.23 -7.75 -35.87
C ASP A 112 8.06 -6.96 -35.29
N LEU A 113 7.74 -5.81 -35.90
CA LEU A 113 6.54 -5.03 -35.59
C LEU A 113 5.25 -5.78 -35.95
N TYR A 114 5.20 -6.45 -37.11
CA TYR A 114 4.04 -7.26 -37.51
C TYR A 114 3.79 -8.42 -36.55
N ASP A 115 4.83 -8.96 -35.91
CA ASP A 115 4.67 -10.07 -34.97
C ASP A 115 4.04 -9.66 -33.64
N LEU A 116 3.96 -8.37 -33.33
CA LEU A 116 3.26 -7.88 -32.14
C LEU A 116 1.74 -7.87 -32.31
N GLU A 117 1.05 -8.55 -31.39
CA GLU A 117 -0.42 -8.50 -31.28
C GLU A 117 -0.96 -7.08 -31.20
N LEU A 118 -0.23 -6.15 -30.56
CA LEU A 118 -0.60 -4.75 -30.46
C LEU A 118 -0.76 -4.11 -31.84
N ILE A 119 0.27 -4.23 -32.68
CA ILE A 119 0.30 -3.60 -34.01
C ILE A 119 -0.73 -4.24 -34.93
N LYS A 120 -0.95 -5.56 -34.81
CA LYS A 120 -2.05 -6.29 -35.47
C LYS A 120 -3.42 -5.78 -35.03
N LYS A 121 -3.63 -5.55 -33.74
CA LYS A 121 -4.91 -5.05 -33.18
C LYS A 121 -5.20 -3.60 -33.53
N LEU A 122 -4.17 -2.78 -33.69
CA LEU A 122 -4.31 -1.34 -34.00
C LEU A 122 -4.46 -1.07 -35.52
N GLY A 123 -4.23 -2.05 -36.40
CA GLY A 123 -4.34 -1.85 -37.85
C GLY A 123 -3.29 -0.87 -38.45
N VAL A 124 -2.27 -0.49 -37.68
CA VAL A 124 -1.27 0.57 -37.99
C VAL A 124 -0.50 0.32 -39.31
N LEU A 125 -0.41 -0.95 -39.71
CA LEU A 125 0.37 -1.40 -40.86
C LEU A 125 -0.48 -1.94 -42.03
N GLU A 126 -1.82 -1.90 -41.95
CA GLU A 126 -2.71 -2.44 -43.00
C GLU A 126 -2.54 -1.72 -44.36
N ASP A 127 -2.03 -0.49 -44.38
CA ASP A 127 -1.70 0.24 -45.62
C ASP A 127 -0.49 -0.34 -46.40
N PHE A 128 0.19 -1.38 -45.91
CA PHE A 128 1.43 -1.92 -46.51
C PHE A 128 1.35 -3.39 -46.95
N SER A 129 0.21 -4.07 -46.77
CA SER A 129 0.03 -5.42 -47.32
C SER A 129 -1.40 -5.61 -47.82
N ASP A 130 -1.52 -5.95 -49.12
CA ASP A 130 -2.73 -6.49 -49.72
C ASP A 130 -3.11 -7.80 -49.00
N ASN A 131 -3.93 -7.74 -47.95
CA ASN A 131 -4.86 -8.81 -47.57
C ASN A 131 -5.86 -8.30 -46.54
N GLN A 132 -7.10 -8.15 -47.01
CA GLN A 132 -8.30 -8.02 -46.19
C GLN A 132 -8.61 -9.32 -45.44
N ASP A 133 -9.46 -9.18 -44.44
CA ASP A 133 -10.10 -10.22 -43.62
C ASP A 133 -9.28 -10.74 -42.44
N LEU A 134 -9.32 -10.00 -41.32
CA LEU A 134 -9.68 -10.51 -39.99
C LEU A 134 -9.45 -9.40 -38.95
N LEU A 135 -10.54 -8.80 -38.46
CA LEU A 135 -10.74 -8.46 -37.03
C LEU A 135 -12.08 -7.70 -36.89
N GLU A 136 -13.10 -8.44 -36.47
CA GLU A 136 -14.29 -7.84 -35.87
C GLU A 136 -13.85 -7.04 -34.63
N THR A 137 -14.21 -5.77 -34.67
CA THR A 137 -13.76 -4.70 -33.79
C THR A 137 -14.31 -4.90 -32.39
N ILE A 138 -13.49 -5.25 -31.41
CA ILE A 138 -13.80 -4.98 -30.00
C ILE A 138 -13.53 -3.49 -29.80
N SER A 139 -14.57 -2.71 -29.49
CA SER A 139 -14.46 -1.29 -29.22
C SER A 139 -13.61 -1.04 -27.96
N PHE A 140 -12.66 -0.10 -28.04
CA PHE A 140 -11.82 0.33 -26.91
C PHE A 140 -12.64 0.82 -25.70
N ASP A 141 -13.91 1.21 -25.91
CA ASP A 141 -14.84 1.54 -24.82
C ASP A 141 -15.12 0.35 -23.89
N ASP A 142 -15.11 -0.88 -24.43
CA ASP A 142 -15.31 -2.10 -23.65
C ASP A 142 -14.04 -2.48 -22.86
N PHE A 143 -12.85 -2.19 -23.42
CA PHE A 143 -11.55 -2.37 -22.76
C PHE A 143 -11.32 -1.35 -21.63
N VAL A 144 -11.67 -0.07 -21.84
CA VAL A 144 -11.60 0.97 -20.80
C VAL A 144 -12.56 0.67 -19.65
N LYS A 145 -13.77 0.16 -19.93
CA LYS A 145 -14.69 -0.31 -18.89
C LYS A 145 -14.11 -1.44 -18.06
N GLU A 146 -13.50 -2.43 -18.70
CA GLU A 146 -12.89 -3.56 -17.98
C GLU A 146 -11.68 -3.12 -17.12
N SER A 147 -10.85 -2.21 -17.64
CA SER A 147 -9.72 -1.63 -16.90
C SER A 147 -10.18 -0.76 -15.71
N ASP A 148 -11.18 0.10 -15.91
CA ASP A 148 -11.75 0.95 -14.83
C ASP A 148 -12.48 0.12 -13.76
N GLU A 149 -13.16 -0.95 -14.15
CA GLU A 149 -13.76 -1.89 -13.20
C GLU A 149 -12.71 -2.66 -12.40
N ASN A 150 -11.58 -3.02 -13.03
CA ASN A 150 -10.46 -3.66 -12.36
C ASN A 150 -9.69 -2.68 -11.44
N LEU A 151 -9.52 -1.41 -11.83
CA LEU A 151 -8.96 -0.35 -10.98
C LEU A 151 -9.85 -0.08 -9.76
N LYS A 152 -11.17 -0.02 -9.94
CA LYS A 152 -12.13 0.09 -8.82
C LYS A 152 -12.09 -1.12 -7.89
N LYS A 153 -11.84 -2.34 -8.41
CA LYS A 153 -11.61 -3.52 -7.57
C LYS A 153 -10.30 -3.44 -6.78
N ILE A 154 -9.24 -2.86 -7.35
CA ILE A 154 -7.91 -2.74 -6.72
C ILE A 154 -7.91 -1.65 -5.62
N ASP A 155 -8.54 -0.49 -5.86
CA ASP A 155 -8.70 0.56 -4.84
C ASP A 155 -9.53 0.08 -3.63
N VAL A 156 -10.46 -0.85 -3.85
CA VAL A 156 -11.24 -1.50 -2.79
C VAL A 156 -10.43 -2.57 -2.04
N LEU A 157 -9.41 -3.16 -2.66
CA LEU A 157 -8.61 -4.26 -2.07
C LEU A 157 -7.38 -3.78 -1.28
N TYR A 158 -6.73 -2.67 -1.64
CA TYR A 158 -5.50 -2.21 -0.96
C TYR A 158 -5.41 -0.68 -0.78
N PRO A 159 -6.19 -0.09 0.14
CA PRO A 159 -6.28 1.36 0.33
C PRO A 159 -5.05 2.03 0.98
N THR A 160 -3.96 1.30 1.23
CA THR A 160 -2.82 1.77 2.04
C THR A 160 -1.45 1.73 1.34
N ILE A 161 -1.38 1.39 0.05
CA ILE A 161 -0.11 1.49 -0.70
C ILE A 161 0.17 2.98 -0.93
N ASN A 162 1.27 3.49 -0.37
CA ASN A 162 1.69 4.86 -0.57
C ASN A 162 2.31 4.99 -1.98
N TYR A 163 1.50 5.38 -2.97
CA TYR A 163 1.87 5.53 -4.38
C TYR A 163 2.77 6.73 -4.69
N ALA A 164 3.50 7.28 -3.71
CA ALA A 164 4.25 8.52 -3.87
C ALA A 164 5.43 8.43 -4.85
N GLU A 165 5.94 7.22 -5.13
CA GLU A 165 7.11 7.02 -5.99
C GLU A 165 6.82 6.01 -7.13
N PRO A 166 6.63 6.50 -8.38
CA PRO A 166 6.20 5.67 -9.51
C PRO A 166 7.12 4.49 -9.84
N HIS A 167 8.44 4.64 -9.65
CA HIS A 167 9.44 3.60 -9.96
C HIS A 167 9.35 2.38 -9.04
N LEU A 168 8.79 2.52 -7.84
CA LEU A 168 8.60 1.40 -6.92
C LEU A 168 7.31 0.61 -7.22
N ARG A 169 6.37 1.17 -7.99
CA ARG A 169 5.04 0.59 -8.22
C ARG A 169 5.11 -0.77 -8.92
N SER A 170 6.03 -0.93 -9.88
CA SER A 170 6.28 -2.22 -10.56
C SER A 170 6.79 -3.28 -9.58
N LEU A 171 7.65 -2.89 -8.63
CA LEU A 171 8.19 -3.79 -7.61
C LEU A 171 7.10 -4.28 -6.65
N TYR A 172 6.12 -3.44 -6.29
CA TYR A 172 4.99 -3.86 -5.47
C TYR A 172 4.07 -4.88 -6.16
N LEU A 173 4.09 -4.99 -7.50
CA LEU A 173 3.29 -5.93 -8.26
C LEU A 173 4.07 -7.16 -8.75
N ALA A 174 5.40 -7.11 -8.70
CA ALA A 174 6.26 -8.20 -9.16
C ALA A 174 6.09 -9.48 -8.33
N THR A 175 6.11 -10.62 -9.03
CA THR A 175 6.07 -11.98 -8.46
C THR A 175 7.46 -12.57 -8.26
N LEU A 176 8.43 -12.11 -9.05
CA LEU A 176 9.83 -12.51 -9.05
C LEU A 176 10.71 -11.26 -9.02
N PHE A 177 11.85 -11.35 -8.36
CA PHE A 177 12.78 -10.24 -8.17
C PHE A 177 14.21 -10.69 -8.48
N SER A 178 14.95 -9.88 -9.22
CA SER A 178 16.41 -9.91 -9.17
C SER A 178 16.93 -9.42 -7.81
N GLU A 179 18.20 -9.68 -7.51
CA GLU A 179 18.85 -9.21 -6.29
C GLU A 179 18.81 -7.67 -6.17
N ILE A 180 18.97 -6.98 -7.31
CA ILE A 180 18.94 -5.52 -7.40
C ILE A 180 17.53 -4.99 -7.16
N GLU A 181 16.51 -5.56 -7.78
CA GLU A 181 15.12 -5.15 -7.60
C GLU A 181 14.62 -5.40 -6.17
N ALA A 182 14.99 -6.54 -5.58
CA ALA A 182 14.70 -6.84 -4.19
C ALA A 182 15.41 -5.85 -3.23
N ALA A 183 16.63 -5.42 -3.57
CA ALA A 183 17.34 -4.40 -2.80
C ALA A 183 16.69 -3.01 -2.93
N CYS A 184 16.27 -2.62 -4.13
CA CYS A 184 15.56 -1.38 -4.42
C CYS A 184 14.22 -1.29 -3.71
N LEU A 185 13.49 -2.40 -3.60
CA LEU A 185 12.25 -2.46 -2.84
C LEU A 185 12.46 -2.10 -1.35
N ILE A 186 13.62 -2.45 -0.79
CA ILE A 186 13.96 -2.21 0.62
C ILE A 186 14.60 -0.83 0.81
N SER A 187 15.47 -0.39 -0.12
CA SER A 187 16.18 0.88 -0.01
C SER A 187 15.38 2.09 -0.52
N GLY A 188 14.35 1.85 -1.34
CA GLY A 188 13.56 2.88 -2.03
C GLY A 188 14.23 3.44 -3.30
N ASP A 189 15.39 2.90 -3.68
CA ASP A 189 16.12 3.38 -4.86
C ASP A 189 15.47 2.90 -6.16
N ASP A 190 15.82 3.58 -7.26
CA ASP A 190 15.35 3.24 -8.59
C ASP A 190 16.11 2.01 -9.13
N PRO A 191 15.42 0.89 -9.44
CA PRO A 191 16.06 -0.33 -9.93
C PRO A 191 16.80 -0.15 -11.25
N ILE A 192 16.32 0.70 -12.15
CA ILE A 192 16.96 0.96 -13.44
C ILE A 192 18.27 1.73 -13.21
N LYS A 193 18.20 2.78 -12.39
CA LYS A 193 19.37 3.59 -12.02
C LYS A 193 20.43 2.76 -11.28
N MET A 194 20.02 1.91 -10.35
CA MET A 194 20.93 1.06 -9.58
C MET A 194 21.61 0.04 -10.47
N LYS A 195 20.86 -0.59 -11.38
CA LYS A 195 21.42 -1.52 -12.35
C LYS A 195 22.45 -0.85 -13.26
N ALA A 196 22.15 0.33 -13.80
CA ALA A 196 23.08 1.09 -14.65
C ALA A 196 24.40 1.45 -13.92
N LEU A 197 24.34 1.83 -12.64
CA LEU A 197 25.53 2.15 -11.84
C LEU A 197 26.40 0.92 -11.53
N ILE A 198 25.77 -0.23 -11.31
CA ILE A 198 26.47 -1.49 -11.07
C ILE A 198 27.12 -2.00 -12.36
N ASP A 199 26.36 -1.99 -13.47
CA ASP A 199 26.81 -2.50 -14.76
C ASP A 199 27.93 -1.64 -15.36
N SER A 200 27.93 -0.33 -15.09
CA SER A 200 29.03 0.60 -15.47
C SER A 200 30.27 0.50 -14.57
N GLY A 201 30.21 -0.26 -13.47
CA GLY A 201 31.33 -0.44 -12.56
C GLY A 201 31.73 0.82 -11.80
N ASP A 202 30.78 1.72 -11.48
CA ASP A 202 31.07 2.97 -10.78
C ASP A 202 31.76 2.71 -9.43
N LEU A 203 33.00 3.19 -9.31
CA LEU A 203 33.83 3.05 -8.10
C LEU A 203 33.22 3.73 -6.87
N ASN A 204 32.31 4.69 -7.06
CA ASN A 204 31.66 5.46 -6.01
C ASN A 204 30.26 4.92 -5.66
N TYR A 205 29.76 3.88 -6.34
CA TYR A 205 28.45 3.28 -6.08
C TYR A 205 28.24 2.96 -4.59
N ASN A 206 29.21 2.28 -3.97
CA ASN A 206 29.14 1.92 -2.54
C ASN A 206 29.13 3.14 -1.61
N TRP A 207 29.67 4.28 -2.05
CA TRP A 207 29.69 5.52 -1.26
C TRP A 207 28.34 6.23 -1.36
N HIS A 208 27.82 6.41 -2.58
CA HIS A 208 26.59 7.17 -2.82
C HIS A 208 25.32 6.38 -2.49
N TYR A 209 25.35 5.06 -2.63
CA TYR A 209 24.21 4.17 -2.41
C TYR A 209 24.55 3.09 -1.37
N SER A 210 25.17 3.53 -0.27
CA SER A 210 25.62 2.65 0.81
C SER A 210 24.52 1.77 1.40
N VAL A 211 23.29 2.29 1.50
CA VAL A 211 22.11 1.54 1.98
C VAL A 211 21.76 0.42 1.01
N HIS A 212 21.55 0.74 -0.27
CA HIS A 212 21.29 -0.26 -1.31
C HIS A 212 22.41 -1.31 -1.38
N ALA A 213 23.67 -0.88 -1.41
CA ALA A 213 24.83 -1.79 -1.47
C ALA A 213 24.90 -2.74 -0.27
N GLN A 214 24.51 -2.27 0.93
CA GLN A 214 24.44 -3.12 2.12
C GLN A 214 23.27 -4.12 2.04
N VAL A 215 22.13 -3.70 1.48
CA VAL A 215 20.97 -4.56 1.27
C VAL A 215 21.27 -5.65 0.23
N VAL A 216 21.89 -5.31 -0.90
CA VAL A 216 22.33 -6.30 -1.91
C VAL A 216 23.19 -7.39 -1.26
N LYS A 217 24.22 -7.01 -0.50
CA LYS A 217 25.07 -7.98 0.23
C LYS A 217 24.30 -8.83 1.23
N THR A 218 23.24 -8.28 1.81
CA THR A 218 22.38 -9.00 2.75
C THR A 218 21.53 -10.03 2.02
N ILE A 219 21.00 -9.67 0.85
CA ILE A 219 20.23 -10.55 -0.04
C ILE A 219 21.12 -11.67 -0.59
N GLU A 220 22.31 -11.35 -1.11
CA GLU A 220 23.29 -12.34 -1.59
C GLU A 220 23.62 -13.36 -0.50
N ARG A 221 23.87 -12.91 0.74
CA ARG A 221 24.11 -13.80 1.88
C ARG A 221 22.88 -14.64 2.24
N ALA A 222 21.69 -14.07 2.12
CA ALA A 222 20.44 -14.79 2.38
C ALA A 222 20.20 -15.88 1.32
N ILE A 223 20.55 -15.63 0.06
CA ILE A 223 20.54 -16.63 -1.02
C ILE A 223 21.55 -17.75 -0.70
N LEU A 224 22.80 -17.39 -0.40
CA LEU A 224 23.85 -18.37 -0.08
C LEU A 224 23.52 -19.24 1.13
N SER A 225 22.89 -18.67 2.16
CA SER A 225 22.45 -19.38 3.36
C SER A 225 21.11 -20.11 3.19
N LYS A 226 20.52 -20.09 1.99
CA LYS A 226 19.20 -20.66 1.67
C LYS A 226 18.04 -20.06 2.48
N GLY A 227 18.22 -18.84 2.99
CA GLY A 227 17.17 -18.03 3.62
C GLY A 227 16.23 -17.38 2.59
N LEU A 228 16.65 -17.28 1.32
CA LEU A 228 15.81 -16.90 0.19
C LEU A 228 15.69 -18.07 -0.80
N GLN A 229 14.45 -18.37 -1.22
CA GLN A 229 14.14 -19.35 -2.25
C GLN A 229 14.17 -18.69 -3.63
N LEU A 230 14.82 -19.37 -4.56
CA LEU A 230 14.95 -18.94 -5.94
C LEU A 230 14.10 -19.81 -6.86
N GLU A 231 13.47 -19.18 -7.83
CA GLU A 231 12.81 -19.81 -8.97
C GLU A 231 13.47 -19.26 -10.24
N HIS A 232 14.07 -20.13 -11.06
CA HIS A 232 14.83 -19.71 -12.26
C HIS A 232 15.89 -18.61 -11.98
N ASN A 233 16.62 -18.72 -10.86
CA ASN A 233 17.60 -17.72 -10.36
C ASN A 233 17.02 -16.37 -9.92
N LEU A 234 15.69 -16.24 -9.78
CA LEU A 234 15.03 -15.05 -9.28
C LEU A 234 14.40 -15.31 -7.91
N ILE A 235 14.41 -14.31 -7.03
CA ILE A 235 13.83 -14.38 -5.70
C ILE A 235 12.31 -14.33 -5.81
N THR A 236 11.62 -15.30 -5.23
CA THR A 236 10.15 -15.28 -5.24
C THR A 236 9.61 -14.23 -4.26
N ARG A 237 8.50 -13.59 -4.62
CA ARG A 237 7.81 -12.61 -3.76
C ARG A 237 7.55 -13.17 -2.36
N GLN A 238 6.99 -14.39 -2.30
CA GLN A 238 6.66 -15.04 -1.04
C GLN A 238 7.89 -15.24 -0.15
N SER A 239 9.00 -15.67 -0.75
CA SER A 239 10.25 -15.84 0.00
C SER A 239 10.83 -14.52 0.48
N LEU A 240 10.76 -13.45 -0.33
CA LEU A 240 11.24 -12.13 0.05
C LEU A 240 10.40 -11.54 1.19
N GLN A 241 9.07 -11.65 1.10
CA GLN A 241 8.16 -11.21 2.16
C GLN A 241 8.45 -11.92 3.50
N GLN A 242 8.63 -13.24 3.48
CA GLN A 242 8.96 -14.03 4.67
C GLN A 242 10.34 -13.65 5.24
N PHE A 243 11.34 -13.50 4.39
CA PHE A 243 12.68 -13.09 4.79
C PHE A 243 12.66 -11.73 5.50
N LEU A 244 11.97 -10.73 4.93
CA LEU A 244 11.83 -9.40 5.53
C LEU A 244 11.16 -9.47 6.91
N LEU A 245 10.06 -10.23 7.03
CA LEU A 245 9.36 -10.41 8.30
C LEU A 245 10.24 -11.09 9.35
N SER A 246 11.00 -12.11 8.97
CA SER A 246 11.90 -12.83 9.87
C SER A 246 13.05 -11.96 10.40
N ASN A 247 13.43 -10.93 9.65
CA ASN A 247 14.43 -9.93 10.03
C ASN A 247 13.82 -8.68 10.69
N GLY A 248 12.51 -8.69 10.97
CA GLY A 248 11.83 -7.57 11.63
C GLY A 248 11.60 -6.35 10.75
N GLN A 249 11.66 -6.49 9.42
CA GLN A 249 11.39 -5.42 8.46
C GLN A 249 9.99 -5.54 7.88
N THR A 250 9.25 -4.43 7.92
CA THR A 250 7.91 -4.32 7.34
C THR A 250 7.86 -3.15 6.35
N ILE A 251 7.41 -3.44 5.13
CA ILE A 251 7.20 -2.50 4.04
C ILE A 251 5.69 -2.41 3.78
N GLN A 252 5.14 -1.21 3.97
CA GLN A 252 3.71 -0.92 3.84
C GLN A 252 3.21 -1.31 2.45
N GLY A 253 2.15 -2.14 2.39
CA GLY A 253 1.59 -2.61 1.12
C GLY A 253 2.35 -3.75 0.43
N PHE A 254 3.47 -4.23 1.02
CA PHE A 254 4.22 -5.37 0.49
C PHE A 254 4.14 -6.60 1.40
N ASN A 255 4.51 -6.47 2.68
CA ASN A 255 4.49 -7.60 3.64
C ASN A 255 3.76 -7.27 4.97
N THR A 256 3.15 -6.07 5.07
CA THR A 256 2.44 -5.64 6.28
C THR A 256 1.17 -6.44 6.55
N ASP A 257 0.40 -6.80 5.53
CA ASP A 257 -0.83 -7.60 5.71
C ASP A 257 -0.53 -9.03 6.18
N ILE A 258 0.63 -9.55 5.79
CA ILE A 258 1.14 -10.84 6.28
C ILE A 258 1.58 -10.72 7.74
N ALA A 259 2.23 -9.61 8.13
CA ALA A 259 2.58 -9.33 9.52
C ALA A 259 1.33 -9.23 10.41
N LEU A 260 0.28 -8.57 9.92
CA LEU A 260 -1.01 -8.43 10.60
C LEU A 260 -1.74 -9.78 10.70
N GLY A 261 -1.73 -10.58 9.63
CA GLY A 261 -2.27 -11.94 9.63
C GLY A 261 -1.54 -12.90 10.58
N LEU A 262 -0.21 -12.77 10.73
CA LEU A 262 0.58 -13.55 11.70
C LEU A 262 0.32 -13.10 13.15
N LEU A 263 0.13 -11.80 13.38
CA LEU A 263 -0.31 -11.27 14.68
C LEU A 263 -1.71 -11.77 15.05
N ASP A 264 -2.63 -11.86 14.08
CA ASP A 264 -3.97 -12.43 14.29
C ASP A 264 -3.95 -13.97 14.44
N GLN A 265 -3.02 -14.68 13.80
CA GLN A 265 -2.85 -16.14 13.98
C GLN A 265 -2.29 -16.53 15.35
N THR A 266 -1.54 -15.65 16.03
CA THR A 266 -1.22 -15.88 17.45
C THR A 266 -2.43 -15.69 18.37
N ARG A 267 -3.52 -15.06 17.89
CA ARG A 267 -4.78 -14.90 18.61
C ARG A 267 -5.86 -15.91 18.20
N TYR A 268 -5.80 -16.47 17.00
CA TYR A 268 -6.72 -17.51 16.52
C TYR A 268 -5.96 -18.61 15.76
N GLY A 269 -5.98 -19.82 16.33
CA GLY A 269 -5.09 -20.92 15.98
C GLY A 269 -5.06 -21.37 14.51
N ASN A 270 -3.90 -21.93 14.15
CA ASN A 270 -3.50 -22.56 12.89
C ASN A 270 -4.64 -23.12 12.01
N LEU A 271 -4.67 -22.69 10.75
CA LEU A 271 -5.40 -23.37 9.67
C LEU A 271 -4.41 -24.12 8.75
N THR A 272 -4.36 -25.43 8.92
CA THR A 272 -3.85 -26.37 7.91
C THR A 272 -4.98 -26.62 6.90
N ILE A 273 -4.91 -26.05 5.70
CA ILE A 273 -5.88 -26.35 4.63
C ILE A 273 -5.24 -27.38 3.69
N GLY A 274 -5.62 -28.64 3.88
CA GLY A 274 -5.63 -29.63 2.80
C GLY A 274 -6.86 -29.40 1.92
N HIS A 275 -6.66 -29.32 0.61
CA HIS A 275 -7.73 -29.15 -0.37
C HIS A 275 -8.71 -30.33 -0.33
N ALA A 276 -9.94 -30.10 0.16
CA ALA A 276 -11.05 -31.03 -0.01
C ALA A 276 -11.67 -30.86 -1.42
N SER A 277 -12.20 -31.93 -2.01
CA SER A 277 -12.74 -31.89 -3.38
C SER A 277 -13.95 -30.92 -3.50
N PRO A 278 -14.23 -30.37 -4.68
CA PRO A 278 -15.37 -29.48 -4.90
C PRO A 278 -16.72 -30.04 -4.43
N GLU A 279 -16.90 -31.37 -4.48
CA GLU A 279 -18.09 -32.07 -4.02
C GLU A 279 -18.27 -31.96 -2.49
N HIS A 280 -17.16 -31.97 -1.74
CA HIS A 280 -17.17 -31.76 -0.29
C HIS A 280 -17.67 -30.35 0.07
N TYR A 281 -17.26 -29.34 -0.70
CA TYR A 281 -17.74 -27.97 -0.51
C TYR A 281 -19.22 -27.81 -0.89
N GLN A 282 -19.67 -28.46 -1.96
CA GLN A 282 -21.09 -28.42 -2.35
C GLN A 282 -21.98 -29.09 -1.31
N GLN A 283 -21.57 -30.23 -0.76
CA GLN A 283 -22.30 -30.91 0.30
C GLN A 283 -22.35 -30.07 1.58
N LYS A 284 -21.21 -29.49 1.98
CA LYS A 284 -21.14 -28.63 3.17
C LYS A 284 -21.94 -27.35 3.02
N ASN A 285 -21.98 -26.76 1.83
CA ASN A 285 -22.81 -25.59 1.53
C ASN A 285 -24.30 -25.92 1.60
N LYS A 286 -24.70 -27.11 1.14
CA LYS A 286 -26.08 -27.58 1.29
C LYS A 286 -26.47 -27.75 2.76
N GLU A 287 -25.63 -28.41 3.55
CA GLU A 287 -25.83 -28.57 5.00
C GLU A 287 -25.86 -27.21 5.73
N LEU A 288 -25.02 -26.26 5.32
CA LEU A 288 -25.02 -24.89 5.86
C LEU A 288 -26.30 -24.13 5.50
N SER A 289 -26.77 -24.25 4.26
CA SER A 289 -28.03 -23.64 3.82
C SER A 289 -29.23 -24.18 4.61
N GLU A 290 -29.28 -25.50 4.83
CA GLU A 290 -30.33 -26.14 5.62
C GLU A 290 -30.30 -25.69 7.09
N LYS A 291 -29.09 -25.54 7.68
CA LYS A 291 -28.94 -24.99 9.04
C LYS A 291 -29.33 -23.53 9.14
N ILE A 292 -29.00 -22.72 8.14
CA ILE A 292 -29.39 -21.31 8.08
C ILE A 292 -30.91 -21.21 8.02
N GLU A 293 -31.59 -21.99 7.17
CA GLU A 293 -33.04 -21.98 7.09
C GLU A 293 -33.71 -22.42 8.41
N GLN A 294 -33.14 -23.42 9.09
CA GLN A 294 -33.60 -23.84 10.42
C GLN A 294 -33.40 -22.75 11.48
N LEU A 295 -32.25 -22.07 11.47
CA LEU A 295 -31.96 -20.97 12.39
C LEU A 295 -32.84 -19.75 12.11
N GLU A 296 -33.14 -19.45 10.85
CA GLU A 296 -34.06 -18.37 10.48
C GLU A 296 -35.49 -18.66 10.94
N LYS A 297 -35.97 -19.90 10.79
CA LYS A 297 -37.28 -20.31 11.35
C LYS A 297 -37.29 -20.18 12.87
N ALA A 298 -36.27 -20.67 13.56
CA ALA A 298 -36.16 -20.54 15.01
C ALA A 298 -36.06 -19.06 15.45
N TYR A 299 -35.38 -18.21 14.66
CA TYR A 299 -35.29 -16.79 14.91
C TYR A 299 -36.63 -16.07 14.72
N GLN A 300 -37.41 -16.42 13.69
CA GLN A 300 -38.75 -15.87 13.50
C GLN A 300 -39.71 -16.31 14.59
N GLU A 301 -39.64 -17.57 15.03
CA GLU A 301 -40.39 -18.05 16.19
C GLU A 301 -40.01 -17.29 17.47
N LEU A 302 -38.73 -17.11 17.77
CA LEU A 302 -38.26 -16.31 18.90
C LEU A 302 -38.68 -14.84 18.81
N LYS A 303 -38.65 -14.27 17.61
CA LYS A 303 -39.09 -12.89 17.34
C LYS A 303 -40.60 -12.74 17.58
N SER A 304 -41.39 -13.73 17.19
CA SER A 304 -42.84 -13.76 17.45
C SER A 304 -43.14 -13.83 18.96
N ILE A 305 -42.37 -14.62 19.71
CA ILE A 305 -42.44 -14.69 21.18
C ILE A 305 -41.98 -13.38 21.82
N GLN A 306 -40.95 -12.72 21.28
CA GLN A 306 -40.51 -11.40 21.72
C GLN A 306 -41.55 -10.30 21.47
N SER A 307 -42.28 -10.33 20.35
CA SER A 307 -43.37 -9.38 20.10
C SER A 307 -44.53 -9.53 21.09
N ILE A 308 -44.80 -10.76 21.56
CA ILE A 308 -45.80 -11.04 22.60
C ILE A 308 -45.33 -10.54 23.98
N ASN A 309 -44.01 -10.60 24.25
CA ASN A 309 -43.42 -10.07 25.48
C ASN A 309 -43.20 -8.55 25.47
N ARG A 310 -43.05 -7.93 24.29
CA ARG A 310 -42.91 -6.46 24.14
C ARG A 310 -44.20 -5.68 24.36
N SER A 311 -45.37 -6.30 24.19
CA SER A 311 -46.64 -5.70 24.64
C SER A 311 -46.77 -5.62 26.17
N ASN A 312 -45.86 -6.26 26.94
CA ASN A 312 -45.96 -6.34 28.41
C ASN A 312 -44.77 -5.72 29.18
N LEU A 313 -43.73 -5.20 28.53
CA LEU A 313 -42.56 -4.64 29.21
C LEU A 313 -42.01 -3.41 28.48
N ASP A 314 -42.56 -2.26 28.87
CA ASP A 314 -41.99 -0.93 28.63
C ASP A 314 -40.81 -0.75 29.60
N ILE A 315 -39.57 -0.84 29.10
CA ILE A 315 -38.35 -0.55 29.89
C ILE A 315 -37.76 0.77 29.35
N PRO A 316 -37.79 1.87 30.14
CA PRO A 316 -37.39 3.20 29.67
C PRO A 316 -35.88 3.38 29.47
N ASP A 317 -35.54 4.42 28.70
CA ASP A 317 -34.23 5.00 28.35
C ASP A 317 -33.30 5.37 29.55
N ASP A 318 -33.70 5.05 30.79
CA ASP A 318 -33.03 5.41 32.05
C ASP A 318 -31.72 4.65 32.32
N LEU A 319 -31.53 3.46 31.72
CA LEU A 319 -30.35 2.62 31.99
C LEU A 319 -29.05 3.24 31.47
N LYS A 320 -29.08 3.95 30.33
CA LYS A 320 -27.92 4.67 29.79
C LYS A 320 -27.53 5.87 30.67
N GLY A 321 -28.52 6.56 31.23
CA GLY A 321 -28.30 7.67 32.17
C GLY A 321 -27.66 7.22 33.49
N LEU A 322 -27.98 6.01 33.96
CA LEU A 322 -27.45 5.46 35.20
C LEU A 322 -25.97 5.06 35.09
N GLU A 323 -25.56 4.51 33.95
CA GLU A 323 -24.17 4.10 33.70
C GLU A 323 -23.23 5.31 33.66
N LEU A 324 -23.62 6.38 32.97
CA LEU A 324 -22.85 7.62 32.91
C LEU A 324 -22.72 8.28 34.29
N LYS A 325 -23.80 8.30 35.08
CA LYS A 325 -23.77 8.81 36.47
C LYS A 325 -22.81 8.02 37.35
N ASN A 326 -22.77 6.69 37.19
CA ASN A 326 -21.86 5.83 37.94
C ASN A 326 -20.38 6.05 37.57
N GLN A 327 -20.08 6.28 36.29
CA GLN A 327 -18.72 6.57 35.84
C GLN A 327 -18.22 7.92 36.38
N LEU A 328 -19.02 8.98 36.26
CA LEU A 328 -18.68 10.31 36.79
C LEU A 328 -18.46 10.28 38.32
N ALA A 329 -19.24 9.46 39.04
CA ALA A 329 -19.04 9.28 40.47
C ALA A 329 -17.69 8.61 40.81
N LYS A 330 -17.23 7.65 39.98
CA LYS A 330 -15.91 7.02 40.16
C LYS A 330 -14.78 8.01 39.91
N ASP A 331 -14.89 8.83 38.87
CA ASP A 331 -13.85 9.81 38.51
C ASP A 331 -13.67 10.87 39.60
N ARG A 332 -14.78 11.38 40.16
CA ARG A 332 -14.77 12.29 41.31
C ARG A 332 -14.11 11.68 42.54
N ASN A 333 -14.36 10.39 42.81
CA ASN A 333 -13.70 9.68 43.91
C ASN A 333 -12.19 9.53 43.67
N GLY A 334 -11.77 9.31 42.42
CA GLY A 334 -10.36 9.30 42.03
C GLY A 334 -9.70 10.65 42.27
N MET A 335 -10.34 11.74 41.83
CA MET A 335 -9.86 13.11 42.03
C MET A 335 -9.65 13.45 43.52
N ALA A 336 -10.63 13.14 44.37
CA ALA A 336 -10.54 13.37 45.81
C ALA A 336 -9.29 12.70 46.43
N ARG A 337 -8.95 11.49 45.99
CA ARG A 337 -7.76 10.76 46.47
C ARG A 337 -6.46 11.41 46.01
N ILE A 338 -6.39 11.87 44.77
CA ILE A 338 -5.20 12.56 44.23
C ILE A 338 -4.97 13.86 45.00
N ILE A 339 -6.02 14.65 45.19
CA ILE A 339 -5.97 15.90 45.96
C ILE A 339 -5.52 15.62 47.40
N ALA A 340 -6.10 14.61 48.07
CA ALA A 340 -5.71 14.26 49.43
C ALA A 340 -4.23 13.84 49.54
N LYS A 341 -3.76 13.01 48.59
CA LYS A 341 -2.35 12.59 48.52
C LYS A 341 -1.41 13.78 48.33
N HIS A 342 -1.78 14.71 47.45
CA HIS A 342 -1.03 15.94 47.23
C HIS A 342 -1.00 16.81 48.49
N LEU A 343 -2.15 17.06 49.11
CA LEU A 343 -2.23 17.87 50.33
C LEU A 343 -1.38 17.27 51.46
N TRP A 344 -1.45 15.95 51.72
CA TRP A 344 -0.60 15.33 52.75
C TRP A 344 0.91 15.36 52.45
N SER A 345 1.31 15.57 51.19
CA SER A 345 2.71 15.76 50.84
C SER A 345 3.25 17.16 51.23
N LEU A 346 2.36 18.15 51.37
CA LEU A 346 2.73 19.52 51.70
C LEU A 346 3.10 19.64 53.19
N PRO A 347 4.21 20.32 53.55
CA PRO A 347 4.69 20.44 54.93
C PRO A 347 3.63 20.94 55.93
N GLU A 348 2.79 21.88 55.49
CA GLU A 348 1.69 22.49 56.25
C GLU A 348 0.55 21.53 56.61
N HIS A 349 0.46 20.38 55.92
CA HIS A 349 -0.65 19.44 55.99
C HIS A 349 -0.23 18.02 56.37
N GLN A 350 1.06 17.76 56.60
CA GLN A 350 1.60 16.43 56.94
C GLN A 350 1.01 15.82 58.23
N GLN A 351 0.53 16.66 59.16
CA GLN A 351 -0.06 16.23 60.42
C GLN A 351 -1.60 16.37 60.45
N THR A 352 -2.21 16.85 59.37
CA THR A 352 -3.66 17.06 59.30
C THR A 352 -4.39 15.73 59.37
N LEU A 353 -5.26 15.58 60.38
CA LEU A 353 -6.03 14.36 60.57
C LEU A 353 -7.02 14.13 59.41
N PRO A 354 -7.37 12.88 59.09
CA PRO A 354 -8.30 12.59 57.98
C PRO A 354 -9.64 13.33 58.06
N LYS A 355 -10.13 13.63 59.26
CA LYS A 355 -11.37 14.41 59.44
C LYS A 355 -11.23 15.85 58.95
N ASP A 356 -10.07 16.46 59.18
CA ASP A 356 -9.81 17.85 58.82
C ASP A 356 -9.34 17.95 57.37
N MET A 357 -8.64 16.93 56.87
CA MET A 357 -8.23 16.82 55.47
C MET A 357 -9.42 16.84 54.51
N VAL A 358 -10.57 16.27 54.91
CA VAL A 358 -11.81 16.32 54.13
C VAL A 358 -12.17 17.76 53.74
N LYS A 359 -12.04 18.74 54.65
CA LYS A 359 -12.39 20.13 54.34
C LYS A 359 -11.49 20.73 53.26
N HIS A 360 -10.19 20.46 53.32
CA HIS A 360 -9.23 20.93 52.33
C HIS A 360 -9.43 20.26 50.97
N VAL A 361 -9.74 18.96 50.96
CA VAL A 361 -10.05 18.21 49.74
C VAL A 361 -11.33 18.75 49.10
N THR A 362 -12.41 18.91 49.87
CA THR A 362 -13.68 19.46 49.38
C THR A 362 -13.50 20.86 48.79
N GLY A 363 -12.87 21.79 49.51
CA GLY A 363 -12.65 23.15 49.01
C GLY A 363 -11.80 23.20 47.75
N ARG A 364 -10.87 22.26 47.57
CA ARG A 364 -10.07 22.17 46.34
C ARG A 364 -10.83 21.49 45.21
N MET A 365 -11.72 20.55 45.49
CA MET A 365 -12.62 19.94 44.50
C MET A 365 -13.66 20.93 43.96
N GLU A 366 -14.12 21.90 44.76
CA GLU A 366 -15.04 22.95 44.33
C GLU A 366 -14.49 23.82 43.18
N HIS A 367 -13.17 23.82 42.97
CA HIS A 367 -12.56 24.49 41.82
C HIS A 367 -12.69 23.70 40.51
N PHE A 368 -13.02 22.41 40.57
CA PHE A 368 -13.03 21.49 39.42
C PHE A 368 -14.38 20.80 39.21
N CYS A 369 -15.26 20.79 40.20
CA CYS A 369 -16.56 20.13 40.17
C CYS A 369 -17.66 21.08 40.64
N LYS A 370 -18.88 20.91 40.11
CA LYS A 370 -20.05 21.65 40.61
C LYS A 370 -20.37 21.24 42.05
N GLU A 371 -20.87 22.18 42.84
CA GLU A 371 -21.11 22.02 44.28
C GLU A 371 -22.10 20.89 44.64
N ASP A 372 -23.01 20.57 43.73
CA ASP A 372 -24.00 19.49 43.85
C ASP A 372 -23.43 18.09 43.56
N GLU A 373 -22.24 18.01 42.97
CA GLU A 373 -21.61 16.76 42.56
C GLU A 373 -20.55 16.23 43.56
N ILE A 374 -20.17 17.06 44.53
CA ILE A 374 -19.18 16.71 45.55
C ILE A 374 -19.89 16.07 46.75
N PRO A 375 -19.37 14.96 47.32
CA PRO A 375 -19.91 14.39 48.55
C PRO A 375 -19.93 15.43 49.68
N LYS A 376 -21.14 15.92 50.02
CA LYS A 376 -21.36 16.92 51.09
C LYS A 376 -21.18 16.32 52.49
N ASP A 377 -21.34 15.01 52.62
CA ASP A 377 -21.13 14.30 53.88
C ASP A 377 -19.64 14.02 54.13
N ILE A 378 -19.15 14.55 55.25
CA ILE A 378 -17.79 14.36 55.75
C ILE A 378 -17.46 12.87 55.89
N THR A 379 -18.43 12.05 56.27
CA THR A 379 -18.22 10.61 56.46
C THR A 379 -17.94 9.90 55.14
N SER A 380 -18.67 10.26 54.08
CA SER A 380 -18.53 9.75 52.73
C SER A 380 -17.19 10.16 52.11
N MET A 381 -16.82 11.45 52.21
CA MET A 381 -15.52 11.93 51.73
C MET A 381 -14.35 11.29 52.50
N LYS A 382 -14.49 11.11 53.82
CA LYS A 382 -13.50 10.42 54.65
C LYS A 382 -13.28 8.97 54.19
N LYS A 383 -14.35 8.24 53.81
CA LYS A 383 -14.23 6.88 53.26
C LYS A 383 -13.48 6.87 51.92
N ILE A 384 -13.73 7.86 51.06
CA ILE A 384 -13.09 7.97 49.74
C ILE A 384 -11.57 8.17 49.87
N ILE A 385 -11.14 9.07 50.76
CA ILE A 385 -9.71 9.39 50.95
C ILE A 385 -9.01 8.41 51.89
N ALA A 386 -9.73 7.56 52.64
CA ALA A 386 -9.16 6.59 53.56
C ALA A 386 -8.09 5.68 52.92
N LEU A 387 -8.26 5.38 51.63
CA LEU A 387 -7.35 4.54 50.85
C LEU A 387 -5.97 5.16 50.60
N VAL A 388 -5.83 6.47 50.79
CA VAL A 388 -4.57 7.21 50.56
C VAL A 388 -4.06 7.92 51.81
N VAL A 389 -4.63 7.63 52.99
CA VAL A 389 -4.18 8.17 54.27
C VAL A 389 -2.76 7.66 54.57
N PRO A 390 -1.80 8.54 54.90
CA PRO A 390 -0.46 8.15 55.34
C PRO A 390 -0.48 7.25 56.59
N GLU A 391 0.40 6.26 56.65
CA GLU A 391 0.46 5.26 57.74
C GLU A 391 0.52 5.89 59.14
N HIS A 392 1.28 6.97 59.32
CA HIS A 392 1.44 7.66 60.61
C HIS A 392 0.15 8.33 61.11
N LEU A 393 -0.90 8.43 60.27
CA LEU A 393 -2.18 9.03 60.60
C LEU A 393 -3.34 8.03 60.68
N LYS A 394 -3.18 6.79 60.18
CA LYS A 394 -4.27 5.79 60.13
C LYS A 394 -4.83 5.43 61.52
N ASN A 395 -4.00 5.51 62.56
CA ASN A 395 -4.35 5.06 63.93
C ASN A 395 -4.54 6.20 64.95
N LYS A 396 -4.45 7.48 64.55
CA LYS A 396 -4.66 8.61 65.47
C LYS A 396 -6.16 8.82 65.73
N LYS A 397 -6.69 8.24 66.82
CA LYS A 397 -8.05 8.50 67.31
C LYS A 397 -8.13 9.94 67.87
N GLY A 398 -8.90 10.80 67.22
CA GLY A 398 -9.17 12.17 67.67
C GLY A 398 -10.07 12.25 68.90
N ARG A 399 -9.59 11.84 70.08
CA ARG A 399 -10.20 12.21 71.36
C ARG A 399 -9.26 13.20 72.06
N PRO A 400 -9.68 14.45 72.32
CA PRO A 400 -8.83 15.39 73.05
C PRO A 400 -8.63 14.91 74.49
N PRO A 401 -7.46 15.12 75.11
CA PRO A 401 -7.30 14.87 76.54
C PRO A 401 -8.28 15.75 77.31
N LYS A 402 -9.05 15.15 78.24
CA LYS A 402 -9.86 15.90 79.21
C LYS A 402 -8.91 16.86 79.95
N LYS A 403 -9.21 18.17 79.92
CA LYS A 403 -8.60 19.14 80.83
C LYS A 403 -8.79 18.64 82.26
N SER A 404 -7.69 18.34 82.96
CA SER A 404 -7.68 18.26 84.41
C SER A 404 -7.95 19.67 84.93
N ILE A 405 -9.10 19.84 85.58
CA ILE A 405 -9.32 20.98 86.46
C ILE A 405 -8.62 20.63 87.77
N THR A 406 -7.57 21.38 88.09
CA THR A 406 -7.02 21.59 89.43
C THR A 406 -6.65 23.04 89.55
#